data_AF-A0A7V9KPN1-F1
#
_entry.id   AF-A0A7V9KPN1-F1
#
_cell.length_a   1.000
_cell.length_b   1.000
_cell.length_c   1.000
_cell.angle_alpha   90.00
_cell.angle_beta   90.00
_cell.angle_gamma   90.00
#
_symmetry.space_group_name_H-M   'P 1'
#
loop_
_entity.id
_entity.type
_entity.pdbx_description
1 polymer ?
#
loop_
_entity_poly.entity_id
_entity_poly.type
_entity_poly.pdbx_seq_one_letter_code
_entity_poly.pdbx_strand_id
1 'polypeptide(L)'
;EEKLRRYSDDAPINFTLLAVTDEQIEGWSLPTRPAKENADEIAVELDAIPPDRLQALVEEAIVAHIDADAWRKEQAVEQSQREILLRLAGERA
;
A
#
# COMPACT_ATOMS: atom_id res chain seq x y z
N GLU A 1 -13.72 12.32 -1.64
CA GLU A 1 -13.17 13.34 -0.73
C GLU A 1 -14.22 14.05 0.12
N GLU A 2 -15.24 14.69 -0.47
CA GLU A 2 -16.23 15.51 0.24
C GLU A 2 -16.96 14.80 1.41
N LYS A 3 -17.35 13.53 1.23
CA LYS A 3 -18.01 12.75 2.30
C LYS A 3 -17.08 12.43 3.46
N LEU A 4 -15.80 12.11 3.21
CA LEU A 4 -14.84 11.78 4.27
C LEU A 4 -14.51 13.01 5.11
N ARG A 5 -14.34 14.18 4.48
CA ARG A 5 -14.17 15.46 5.17
C ARG A 5 -15.36 15.85 6.05
N ARG A 6 -16.58 15.40 5.71
CA ARG A 6 -17.79 15.66 6.49
C ARG A 6 -17.85 14.86 7.79
N TYR A 7 -17.21 13.69 7.84
CA TYR A 7 -17.26 12.76 8.97
C TYR A 7 -15.94 12.64 9.72
N SER A 8 -14.92 13.40 9.33
CA SER A 8 -13.59 13.33 9.95
C SER A 8 -13.43 14.18 11.21
N ASP A 9 -14.48 14.88 11.65
CA ASP A 9 -14.38 15.97 12.61
C ASP A 9 -13.18 16.88 12.26
N ASP A 10 -12.18 16.97 13.14
CA ASP A 10 -10.93 17.73 12.96
C ASP A 10 -9.70 16.85 12.61
N ALA A 11 -9.90 15.55 12.35
CA ALA A 11 -8.80 14.67 11.99
C ALA A 11 -8.23 15.04 10.62
N PRO A 12 -6.90 15.23 10.48
CA PRO A 12 -6.30 15.56 9.21
C PRO A 12 -6.45 14.39 8.23
N ILE A 13 -7.12 14.64 7.09
CA ILE A 13 -7.21 13.68 5.99
C ILE A 13 -6.25 14.12 4.88
N ASN A 14 -5.33 13.22 4.53
CA ASN A 14 -4.43 13.37 3.40
C ASN A 14 -4.86 12.41 2.29
N PHE A 15 -4.94 12.91 1.06
CA PHE A 15 -5.16 12.10 -0.13
C PHE A 15 -3.90 12.15 -0.99
N THR A 16 -3.40 10.98 -1.37
CA THR A 16 -2.25 10.85 -2.27
C THR A 16 -2.70 10.02 -3.47
N LEU A 17 -2.46 10.54 -4.67
CA LEU A 17 -2.68 9.77 -5.89
C LEU A 17 -1.43 8.92 -6.14
N LEU A 18 -1.60 7.59 -6.11
CA LEU A 18 -0.54 6.65 -6.42
C LEU A 18 -0.61 6.30 -7.92
N ALA A 19 0.17 7.02 -8.73
CA ALA A 19 0.36 6.73 -10.15
C ALA A 19 1.73 6.09 -10.38
N VAL A 20 1.86 5.36 -11.49
CA VAL A 20 3.17 4.89 -11.95
C VAL A 20 4.03 6.09 -12.38
N THR A 21 5.31 6.10 -11.99
CA THR A 21 6.27 7.16 -12.37
C THR A 21 7.06 6.78 -13.61
N ASP A 22 7.64 7.76 -14.30
CA ASP A 22 8.48 7.51 -15.49
C ASP A 22 9.66 6.58 -15.16
N GLU A 23 10.27 6.72 -13.97
CA GLU A 23 11.36 5.82 -13.54
C GLU A 23 10.88 4.38 -13.34
N GLN A 24 9.63 4.19 -12.90
CA GLN A 24 9.03 2.85 -12.77
C GLN A 24 8.70 2.26 -14.14
N ILE A 25 8.20 3.07 -15.08
CA ILE A 25 7.94 2.64 -16.46
C ILE A 25 9.23 2.13 -17.11
N GLU A 26 10.30 2.92 -17.04
CA GLU A 26 11.60 2.53 -17.59
C GLU A 26 12.22 1.37 -16.82
N GLY A 27 12.26 1.46 -15.49
CA GLY A 27 12.91 0.49 -14.61
C GLY A 27 12.25 -0.90 -14.62
N TRP A 28 10.94 -0.97 -14.86
CA TRP A 28 10.20 -2.23 -14.98
C TRP A 28 9.90 -2.60 -16.44
N SER A 29 10.37 -1.80 -17.39
CA SER A 29 10.15 -2.00 -18.83
C SER A 29 8.66 -2.19 -19.16
N LEU A 30 7.81 -1.33 -18.60
CA LEU A 30 6.37 -1.42 -18.77
C LEU A 30 5.94 -1.03 -20.18
N PRO A 31 4.97 -1.75 -20.80
CA PRO A 31 4.41 -1.37 -22.07
C PRO A 31 3.66 -0.04 -21.96
N THR A 32 3.99 0.87 -22.87
CA THR A 32 3.37 2.19 -22.98
C THR A 32 2.40 2.24 -24.15
N ARG A 33 1.37 3.08 -24.02
CA ARG A 33 0.44 3.39 -25.09
C ARG A 33 0.07 4.87 -25.08
N PRO A 34 -0.41 5.44 -26.20
CA PRO A 34 -0.97 6.79 -26.19
C PRO A 34 -2.14 6.88 -25.21
N ALA A 35 -2.23 8.01 -24.50
CA ALA A 35 -3.34 8.27 -23.60
C ALA A 35 -4.64 8.48 -24.39
N LYS A 36 -5.77 8.21 -23.72
CA LYS A 36 -7.09 8.20 -24.36
C LYS A 36 -7.55 9.59 -24.80
N GLU A 37 -7.24 10.61 -24.02
CA GLU A 37 -7.68 12.00 -24.28
C GLU A 37 -6.63 12.81 -25.03
N ASN A 38 -5.35 12.50 -24.86
CA ASN A 38 -4.23 13.16 -25.52
C ASN A 38 -3.24 12.13 -26.07
N ALA A 39 -3.15 12.02 -27.40
CA ALA A 39 -2.29 11.02 -28.04
C ALA A 39 -0.79 11.32 -27.89
N ASP A 40 -0.43 12.55 -27.52
CA ASP A 40 0.96 12.96 -27.26
C ASP A 40 1.42 12.57 -25.84
N GLU A 41 0.49 12.17 -24.97
CA GLU A 41 0.77 11.67 -23.62
C GLU A 41 0.88 10.16 -23.60
N ILE A 42 1.75 9.66 -22.72
CA ILE A 42 1.96 8.23 -22.51
C ILE A 42 1.12 7.76 -21.34
N ALA A 43 0.44 6.63 -21.51
CA ALA A 43 -0.29 5.91 -20.49
C ALA A 43 0.23 4.46 -20.37
N VAL A 44 0.13 3.92 -19.18
CA VAL A 44 0.45 2.51 -18.87
C VAL A 44 -0.77 1.89 -18.22
N GLU A 45 -1.08 0.65 -18.62
CA GLU A 45 -2.16 -0.11 -18.00
C GLU A 45 -1.72 -0.66 -16.64
N LEU A 46 -2.62 -0.66 -15.66
CA LEU A 46 -2.29 -1.12 -14.31
C LEU A 46 -1.92 -2.61 -14.27
N ASP A 47 -2.55 -3.42 -15.11
CA ASP A 47 -2.29 -4.86 -15.23
C ASP A 47 -0.94 -5.18 -15.89
N ALA A 48 -0.27 -4.16 -16.45
CA ALA A 48 1.09 -4.30 -16.95
C ALA A 48 2.13 -4.30 -15.82
N ILE A 49 1.79 -3.78 -14.63
CA ILE A 49 2.68 -3.83 -13.47
C ILE A 49 2.70 -5.26 -12.93
N PRO A 50 3.88 -5.87 -12.70
CA PRO A 50 3.98 -7.18 -12.07
C PRO A 50 3.22 -7.23 -10.73
N PRO A 51 2.44 -8.30 -10.44
CA PRO A 51 1.58 -8.32 -9.25
C PRO A 51 2.30 -8.10 -7.92
N ASP A 52 3.51 -8.65 -7.79
CA ASP A 52 4.37 -8.47 -6.61
C ASP A 52 4.81 -7.01 -6.43
N ARG A 53 5.10 -6.31 -7.52
CA ARG A 53 5.46 -4.89 -7.52
C ARG A 53 4.27 -4.01 -7.17
N LEU A 54 3.11 -4.29 -7.76
CA LEU A 54 1.89 -3.56 -7.45
C LEU A 54 1.49 -3.75 -5.98
N GLN A 55 1.60 -4.98 -5.46
CA GLN A 55 1.34 -5.26 -4.06
C GLN A 55 2.29 -4.48 -3.14
N ALA A 56 3.59 -4.48 -3.44
CA ALA A 56 4.58 -3.73 -2.68
C ALA A 56 4.29 -2.22 -2.69
N LEU A 57 3.96 -1.64 -3.84
CA LEU A 57 3.59 -0.21 -3.94
C LEU A 57 2.40 0.15 -3.05
N VAL A 58 1.35 -0.67 -3.08
CA VAL A 58 0.15 -0.45 -2.29
C VAL A 58 0.45 -0.63 -0.80
N GLU A 59 1.22 -1.66 -0.45
CA GLU A 59 1.63 -1.90 0.94
C GLU A 59 2.45 -0.74 1.49
N GLU A 60 3.48 -0.29 0.75
CA GLU A 60 4.32 0.85 1.13
C GLU A 60 3.48 2.12 1.32
N ALA A 61 2.55 2.40 0.40
CA ALA A 61 1.68 3.56 0.50
C ALA A 61 0.76 3.50 1.73
N ILE A 62 0.21 2.33 2.06
CA ILE A 62 -0.62 2.15 3.26
C ILE A 62 0.23 2.30 4.53
N VAL A 63 1.37 1.63 4.57
CA VAL A 63 2.28 1.61 5.72
C VAL A 63 2.82 3.00 6.02
N ALA A 64 3.07 3.83 5.01
CA ALA A 64 3.50 5.22 5.19
C ALA A 64 2.52 6.08 6.00
N HIS A 65 1.25 5.68 6.10
CA HIS A 65 0.24 6.35 6.92
C HIS A 65 0.18 5.85 8.37
N ILE A 66 0.96 4.82 8.72
CA ILE A 66 0.97 4.22 10.05
C ILE A 66 2.10 4.84 10.89
N ASP A 67 1.83 5.13 12.16
CA ASP A 67 2.89 5.47 13.13
C ASP A 67 3.83 4.27 13.31
N ALA A 68 5.07 4.42 12.86
CA ALA A 68 6.06 3.33 12.85
C ALA A 68 6.49 2.87 14.26
N ASP A 69 6.45 3.75 15.27
CA ASP A 69 6.77 3.37 16.65
C ASP A 69 5.61 2.60 17.27
N ALA A 70 4.38 3.08 17.09
CA ALA A 70 3.18 2.39 17.55
C ALA A 70 3.04 1.01 16.88
N TRP A 71 3.27 0.95 15.56
CA TRP A 71 3.16 -0.29 14.80
C TRP A 71 4.18 -1.34 15.25
N ARG A 72 5.45 -0.96 15.45
CA ARG A 72 6.48 -1.88 15.95
C ARG A 72 6.17 -2.42 17.34
N LYS A 73 5.62 -1.58 18.22
CA LYS A 73 5.19 -2.02 19.56
C LYS A 73 4.08 -3.06 19.45
N GLU A 74 3.08 -2.80 18.61
CA GLU A 74 1.94 -3.72 18.44
C GLU A 74 2.37 -5.06 17.83
N GLN A 75 3.26 -5.05 16.83
CA GLN A 75 3.80 -6.28 16.26
C GLN A 75 4.58 -7.11 17.29
N ALA A 76 5.38 -6.48 18.15
CA ALA A 76 6.11 -7.19 19.21
C ALA A 76 5.16 -7.85 20.22
N VAL A 77 4.04 -7.18 20.54
CA VAL A 77 2.99 -7.74 21.39
C VAL A 77 2.29 -8.92 20.70
N GLU A 78 1.88 -8.76 19.44
CA GLU A 78 1.23 -9.83 18.66
C GLU A 78 2.12 -11.06 18.55
N GLN A 79 3.40 -10.89 18.21
CA GLN A 79 4.35 -11.99 18.12
C GLN A 79 4.49 -12.75 19.45
N SER A 80 4.56 -12.01 20.56
CA SER A 80 4.62 -12.61 21.91
C SER A 80 3.34 -13.39 22.23
N GLN A 81 2.17 -12.85 21.87
CA GLN A 81 0.89 -13.53 22.04
C GLN A 81 0.81 -14.80 21.19
N ARG A 82 1.26 -14.72 19.94
CA ARG A 82 1.29 -15.84 19.01
C ARG A 82 2.14 -16.99 19.53
N GLU A 83 3.32 -16.70 20.05
CA GLU A 83 4.20 -17.70 20.67
C GLU A 83 3.54 -18.37 21.87
N ILE A 84 2.87 -17.60 22.74
CA ILE A 84 2.13 -18.14 23.89
C ILE A 84 1.00 -19.07 23.41
N LEU A 85 0.21 -18.63 22.43
CA LEU A 85 -0.90 -19.42 21.88
C LEU A 85 -0.41 -20.72 21.25
N LEU A 86 0.71 -20.68 20.51
CA LEU A 86 1.31 -21.88 19.91
C LEU A 86 1.80 -22.87 20.97
N ARG A 87 2.41 -22.39 22.06
CA ARG A 87 2.81 -23.26 23.19
C ARG A 87 1.61 -23.92 23.85
N LEU A 88 0.56 -23.14 24.16
CA LEU A 88 -0.67 -23.66 24.76
C LEU A 88 -1.42 -24.65 23.86
N ALA A 89 -1.34 -24.48 22.53
CA ALA A 89 -1.91 -25.43 21.58
C ALA A 89 -1.07 -26.72 21.50
N GLY A 90 0.26 -26.61 21.53
CA GLY A 90 1.17 -27.76 21.53
C GLY A 90 1.16 -28.58 22.82
N GLU A 91 0.92 -27.95 23.98
CA GLU A 91 0.77 -28.63 25.28
C GLU A 91 -0.55 -29.42 25.41
N ARG A 92 -1.49 -29.22 24.49
CA ARG A 92 -2.79 -29.91 24.43
C ARG A 92 -2.83 -31.10 23.45
N ALA A 93 -1.74 -31.37 22.73
CA ALA A 93 -1.61 -32.47 21.76
C ALA A 93 -0.81 -33.64 22.33
#